data_AF-A0A3Q3X867-F1
#
_entry.id   AF-A0A3Q3X867-F1
#
_cell.length_a   1.000
_cell.length_b   1.000
_cell.length_c   1.000
_cell.angle_alpha   90.00
_cell.angle_beta   90.00
_cell.angle_gamma   90.00
#
_symmetry.space_group_name_H-M   'P 1'
#
loop_
_entity.id
_entity.type
_entity.pdbx_description
1 polymer ?
#
loop_
_entity_poly.entity_id
_entity_poly.type
_entity_poly.pdbx_seq_one_letter_code
_entity_poly.pdbx_strand_id
1 'polypeptide(L)'
;NASGDRDRSGGLRVERIVDKRKNKKGKVEYLVRWRGYGSEGDTWEPESHLSTCMVYVHDFNRQYIERQRDAMLLRSTYKKKPRPQTALQASTCGEVKGQSHFLTGLLNLKFAAFLGNSPLMEAVAASGMSGVQSAVGGASAVTGKRRLEERCAFDKRLRFSVRQTESAYRYRDIVVKKQDGFTHILLTTKSSENNTLNPEVMKEIQSAMATAASDDSKMVLLGAVGSVFCCGLDFLYFIRRLTDDRKKESIKMAETIRTFVNTFIQFRKPIVAAVNGPAVGLGAAILPLCDVVWANEKAWFQTPYTAYGQTPDACSSFTFPRIMGLASANELLLSGRKLTAQEACSKGLVSQVLWPGTFTQEVMVRIKELVTVDSLVLRESKALMRNTSRSALEQANERECESLKRVWGSSQGTDSILQYLQRRTELC
;
A
#
# COMPACT_ATOMS: atom_id res chain seq x y z
N ASN A 1 27.01 25.83 31.52
CA ASN A 1 27.15 26.38 30.15
C ASN A 1 27.21 25.26 29.13
N ALA A 2 26.05 24.90 28.58
CA ALA A 2 25.92 24.23 27.28
C ALA A 2 24.50 24.55 26.78
N SER A 3 24.35 25.72 26.17
CA SER A 3 23.10 26.15 25.55
C SER A 3 22.92 25.36 24.24
N GLY A 4 22.22 24.24 24.32
CA GLY A 4 21.83 23.43 23.17
C GLY A 4 21.03 24.26 22.17
N ASP A 5 21.38 24.11 20.90
CA ASP A 5 20.86 24.85 19.76
C ASP A 5 19.39 24.47 19.47
N ARG A 6 18.47 25.13 20.19
CA ARG A 6 17.01 24.94 20.06
C ARG A 6 16.48 25.51 18.74
N ASP A 7 15.53 24.81 18.13
CA ASP A 7 14.84 25.28 16.91
C ASP A 7 13.96 26.52 17.19
N ARG A 8 13.43 27.19 16.16
CA ARG A 8 12.54 28.39 16.28
C ARG A 8 11.28 28.15 17.13
N SER A 9 11.00 26.90 17.50
CA SER A 9 9.92 26.43 18.38
C SER A 9 10.40 25.98 19.78
N GLY A 10 11.67 26.16 20.13
CA GLY A 10 12.22 25.81 21.45
C GLY A 10 12.57 24.33 21.66
N GLY A 11 12.43 23.47 20.65
CA GLY A 11 12.72 22.04 20.72
C GLY A 11 14.21 21.70 20.58
N LEU A 12 14.67 20.67 21.28
CA LEU A 12 16.02 20.10 21.15
C LEU A 12 16.21 19.51 19.74
N ARG A 13 17.33 19.81 19.09
CA ARG A 13 17.65 19.29 17.75
C ARG A 13 18.41 17.98 17.81
N VAL A 14 17.98 17.00 17.01
CA VAL A 14 18.66 15.72 16.85
C VAL A 14 19.92 15.91 16.00
N GLU A 15 21.06 15.42 16.49
CA GLU A 15 22.33 15.37 15.75
C GLU A 15 22.46 14.05 14.98
N ARG A 16 22.22 12.92 15.67
CA ARG A 16 22.20 11.58 15.05
C ARG A 16 21.54 10.55 15.97
N ILE A 17 21.16 9.42 15.39
CA ILE A 17 20.76 8.24 16.15
C ILE A 17 21.98 7.37 16.45
N VAL A 18 22.12 6.97 17.71
CA VAL A 18 23.28 6.24 18.22
C VAL A 18 22.99 4.74 18.29
N ASP A 19 21.78 4.37 18.76
CA ASP A 19 21.41 2.98 18.98
C ASP A 19 19.89 2.75 18.88
N LYS A 20 19.46 1.49 18.82
CA LYS A 20 18.06 1.06 18.72
C LYS A 20 17.79 -0.12 19.62
N ARG A 21 16.70 -0.06 20.40
CA ARG A 21 16.25 -1.17 21.25
C ARG A 21 14.75 -1.37 21.19
N LYS A 22 14.28 -2.51 21.72
CA LYS A 22 12.88 -2.72 22.06
C LYS A 22 12.72 -2.64 23.57
N ASN A 23 11.78 -1.82 24.03
CA ASN A 23 11.47 -1.73 25.46
C ASN A 23 10.70 -2.96 25.94
N LYS A 24 10.45 -3.06 27.25
CA LYS A 24 9.73 -4.19 27.87
C LYS A 24 8.31 -4.42 27.31
N LYS A 25 7.74 -3.41 26.64
CA LYS A 25 6.41 -3.48 25.99
C LYS A 25 6.50 -3.77 24.47
N GLY A 26 7.69 -4.13 23.98
CA GLY A 26 7.94 -4.45 22.57
C GLY A 26 7.97 -3.25 21.62
N LYS A 27 7.88 -2.01 22.14
CA LYS A 27 7.96 -0.80 21.32
C LYS A 27 9.42 -0.43 21.05
N VAL A 28 9.67 0.06 19.85
CA VAL A 28 11.01 0.47 19.42
C VAL A 28 11.32 1.86 19.99
N GLU A 29 12.49 1.97 20.61
CA GLU A 29 13.08 3.22 21.09
C GLU A 29 14.44 3.40 20.42
N TYR A 30 14.77 4.65 20.12
CA TYR A 30 16.04 5.05 19.53
C TYR A 30 16.82 5.88 20.54
N LEU A 31 18.11 5.61 20.67
CA LEU A 31 19.01 6.43 21.48
C LEU A 31 19.43 7.63 20.64
N VAL A 32 19.06 8.82 21.07
CA VAL A 32 19.22 10.06 20.32
C VAL A 32 20.39 10.84 20.87
N ARG A 33 21.33 11.23 20.01
CA ARG A 33 22.33 12.25 20.33
C ARG A 33 21.78 13.62 19.98
N TRP A 34 21.69 14.47 20.99
CA TRP A 34 21.18 15.84 20.83
C TRP A 34 22.31 16.79 20.48
N ARG A 35 22.04 17.68 19.53
CA ARG A 35 23.03 18.63 19.01
C ARG A 35 23.48 19.57 20.13
N GLY A 36 24.79 19.59 20.38
CA GLY A 36 25.39 20.42 21.43
C GLY A 36 25.41 19.79 22.82
N TYR A 37 25.03 18.52 22.94
CA TYR A 37 25.17 17.72 24.17
C TYR A 37 26.19 16.60 23.96
N GLY A 38 26.97 16.30 25.00
CA GLY A 38 27.87 15.14 25.02
C GLY A 38 27.10 13.81 25.13
N SER A 39 27.81 12.68 25.06
CA SER A 39 27.18 11.34 25.15
C SER A 39 26.41 11.09 26.45
N GLU A 40 26.70 11.84 27.51
CA GLU A 40 25.96 11.79 28.78
C GLU A 40 24.53 12.33 28.66
N GLY A 41 24.25 13.14 27.63
CA GLY A 41 22.95 13.70 27.35
C GLY A 41 22.09 12.84 26.40
N ASP A 42 22.56 11.68 25.97
CA ASP A 42 21.81 10.83 25.03
C ASP A 42 20.56 10.23 25.73
N THR A 43 19.37 10.36 25.12
CA THR A 43 18.12 9.84 25.68
C THR A 43 17.43 8.85 24.76
N TRP A 44 16.71 7.89 25.35
CA TRP A 44 15.92 6.91 24.61
C TRP A 44 14.55 7.49 24.28
N GLU A 45 14.33 7.81 23.02
CA GLU A 45 13.08 8.37 22.54
C GLU A 45 12.27 7.32 21.75
N PRO A 46 10.96 7.24 21.96
CA PRO A 46 10.09 6.44 21.11
C PRO A 46 10.04 7.05 19.71
N GLU A 47 9.85 6.20 18.70
CA GLU A 47 9.78 6.63 17.29
C GLU A 47 8.75 7.74 17.04
N SER A 48 7.65 7.76 17.81
CA SER A 48 6.61 8.79 17.73
C SER A 48 7.10 10.20 18.08
N HIS A 49 8.16 10.34 18.89
CA HIS A 49 8.74 11.63 19.25
C HIS A 49 9.72 12.17 18.19
N LEU A 50 10.12 11.33 17.22
CA LEU A 50 11.11 11.67 16.20
C LEU A 50 10.47 11.96 14.83
N SER A 51 9.16 12.18 14.79
CA SER A 51 8.40 12.38 13.55
C SER A 51 8.96 13.50 12.65
N THR A 52 9.46 14.58 13.24
CA THR A 52 10.07 15.72 12.50
C THR A 52 11.53 15.46 12.08
N CYS A 53 12.17 14.41 12.60
CA CYS A 53 13.60 14.10 12.40
C CYS A 53 13.83 12.65 11.93
N MET A 54 12.84 12.07 11.24
CA MET A 54 12.87 10.70 10.73
C MET A 54 14.02 10.42 9.75
N VAL A 55 14.58 11.45 9.12
CA VAL A 55 15.75 11.32 8.22
C VAL A 55 16.90 10.61 8.95
N TYR A 56 17.22 11.01 10.19
CA TYR A 56 18.28 10.37 10.99
C TYR A 56 17.95 8.93 11.39
N VAL A 57 16.67 8.62 11.59
CA VAL A 57 16.20 7.27 11.90
C VAL A 57 16.34 6.36 10.67
N HIS A 58 16.00 6.86 9.49
CA HIS A 58 16.17 6.12 8.24
C HIS A 58 17.64 5.86 7.91
N ASP A 59 18.48 6.88 8.04
CA ASP A 59 19.93 6.76 7.79
C ASP A 59 20.58 5.76 8.75
N PHE A 60 20.24 5.82 10.04
CA PHE A 60 20.72 4.85 11.03
C PHE A 60 20.26 3.43 10.72
N ASN A 61 18.98 3.22 10.40
CA ASN A 61 18.46 1.89 10.10
C ASN A 61 19.12 1.28 8.85
N ARG A 62 19.43 2.09 7.83
CA ARG A 62 20.19 1.65 6.65
C ARG A 62 21.58 1.13 7.05
N GLN A 63 22.35 1.94 7.77
CA GLN A 63 23.70 1.58 8.23
C GLN A 63 23.70 0.44 9.26
N TYR A 64 22.62 0.31 10.05
CA TYR A 64 22.47 -0.77 11.03
C TYR A 64 22.26 -2.11 10.32
N ILE A 65 21.44 -2.16 9.27
CA ILE A 65 21.23 -3.37 8.47
C ILE A 65 22.52 -3.77 7.74
N GLU A 66 23.23 -2.80 7.16
CA GLU A 66 24.53 -3.03 6.52
C GLU A 66 25.55 -3.60 7.51
N ARG A 67 25.70 -2.99 8.70
CA ARG A 67 26.58 -3.52 9.77
C ARG A 67 26.19 -4.92 10.25
N GLN A 68 24.89 -5.23 10.33
CA GLN A 68 24.43 -6.58 10.68
C GLN A 68 24.77 -7.59 9.58
N ARG A 69 24.63 -7.20 8.30
CA ARG A 69 25.02 -8.02 7.15
C ARG A 69 26.51 -8.30 7.14
N ASP A 70 27.32 -7.27 7.35
CA ASP A 70 28.78 -7.37 7.42
C ASP A 70 29.25 -8.20 8.62
N ALA A 71 28.61 -8.05 9.79
CA ALA A 71 28.86 -8.89 10.96
C ALA A 71 28.47 -10.36 10.73
N MET A 72 27.42 -10.61 9.95
CA MET A 72 27.00 -11.97 9.55
C MET A 72 27.99 -12.60 8.56
N LEU A 73 28.53 -11.81 7.63
CA LEU A 73 29.58 -12.19 6.70
C LEU A 73 30.94 -12.42 7.40
N LEU A 74 31.27 -11.62 8.42
CA LEU A 74 32.43 -11.88 9.28
C LEU A 74 32.25 -13.16 10.12
N ARG A 75 31.04 -13.46 10.60
CA ARG A 75 30.75 -14.71 11.32
C ARG A 75 30.83 -15.94 10.43
N SER A 76 30.51 -15.82 9.13
CA SER A 76 30.59 -16.93 8.18
C SER A 76 32.04 -17.21 7.77
N THR A 77 32.89 -16.18 7.70
CA THR A 77 34.33 -16.31 7.45
C THR A 77 35.11 -16.85 8.66
N TYR A 78 34.67 -16.57 9.89
CA TYR A 78 35.26 -17.17 11.10
C TYR A 78 34.91 -18.65 11.32
N LYS A 79 33.86 -19.18 10.68
CA LYS A 79 33.52 -20.62 10.71
C LYS A 79 34.33 -21.46 9.71
N LYS A 80 35.19 -20.85 8.88
CA LYS A 80 36.12 -21.52 7.97
C LYS A 80 37.58 -21.21 8.35
N LYS A 81 38.03 -21.71 9.49
CA LYS A 81 39.46 -22.02 9.70
C LYS A 81 39.57 -23.48 10.16
N PRO A 82 40.31 -24.36 9.46
CA PRO A 82 40.58 -25.69 9.97
C PRO A 82 41.51 -25.57 11.19
N ARG A 83 41.32 -26.45 12.18
CA ARG A 83 42.23 -26.59 13.32
C ARG A 83 43.64 -26.91 12.78
N PRO A 84 44.70 -26.21 13.24
CA PRO A 84 46.05 -26.66 12.94
C PRO A 84 46.35 -27.93 13.76
N GLN A 85 46.84 -28.96 13.07
CA GLN A 85 47.48 -30.11 13.66
C GLN A 85 48.76 -29.65 14.37
N THR A 86 49.00 -30.26 15.53
CA THR A 86 50.20 -30.15 16.35
C THR A 86 51.46 -30.48 15.53
N ALA A 87 52.42 -29.54 15.49
CA ALA A 87 53.82 -29.82 15.23
C ALA A 87 54.68 -28.87 16.08
N LEU A 88 55.55 -29.46 16.90
CA LEU A 88 56.59 -28.79 17.67
C LEU A 88 57.59 -28.10 16.72
N GLN A 89 57.99 -26.86 17.02
CA GLN A 89 59.39 -26.42 17.17
C GLN A 89 59.50 -24.92 17.51
N ALA A 90 60.66 -24.54 18.06
CA ALA A 90 60.91 -23.47 19.02
C ALA A 90 61.37 -22.12 18.44
N SER A 91 61.48 -21.12 19.35
CA SER A 91 62.23 -19.84 19.28
C SER A 91 61.67 -18.75 18.32
N THR A 92 61.64 -17.44 18.59
CA THR A 92 62.32 -16.56 19.56
C THR A 92 61.58 -15.22 19.66
N CYS A 93 61.88 -14.45 20.71
CA CYS A 93 61.35 -13.13 21.08
C CYS A 93 61.82 -11.98 20.16
N GLY A 94 61.06 -10.87 20.11
CA GLY A 94 61.49 -9.60 19.51
C GLY A 94 60.42 -8.49 19.56
N GLU A 95 60.53 -7.59 20.54
CA GLU A 95 59.89 -6.27 20.61
C GLU A 95 60.37 -5.34 19.48
N VAL A 96 59.62 -4.28 19.13
CA VAL A 96 60.09 -2.86 19.04
C VAL A 96 58.89 -1.88 18.94
N LYS A 97 59.06 -0.72 19.61
CA LYS A 97 58.18 0.46 19.83
C LYS A 97 58.19 1.52 18.68
N GLY A 98 57.24 2.46 18.73
CA GLY A 98 57.35 3.85 18.21
C GLY A 98 55.97 4.52 18.08
N GLN A 99 55.53 5.44 18.96
CA GLN A 99 55.68 6.93 18.97
C GLN A 99 55.24 7.64 17.67
N SER A 100 54.67 8.86 17.59
CA SER A 100 53.90 9.78 18.45
C SER A 100 53.65 11.07 17.61
N HIS A 101 52.61 11.86 17.94
CA HIS A 101 52.52 13.34 17.89
C HIS A 101 51.82 14.16 16.76
N PHE A 102 51.27 15.28 17.30
CA PHE A 102 50.88 16.62 16.79
C PHE A 102 49.44 16.79 16.22
N LEU A 103 48.48 17.54 16.82
CA LEU A 103 48.31 18.87 17.48
C LEU A 103 47.98 20.07 16.54
N THR A 104 46.74 20.56 16.72
CA THR A 104 46.25 21.96 16.85
C THR A 104 46.19 22.99 15.71
N GLY A 105 45.05 23.71 15.71
CA GLY A 105 44.91 25.16 15.48
C GLY A 105 43.72 25.50 14.56
N LEU A 106 42.91 26.57 14.70
CA LEU A 106 42.86 27.77 15.55
C LEU A 106 41.51 28.51 15.29
N LEU A 107 41.00 29.24 16.31
CA LEU A 107 40.36 30.60 16.32
C LEU A 107 39.07 30.91 15.50
N ASN A 108 38.16 31.87 15.82
CA ASN A 108 37.71 32.61 17.03
C ASN A 108 36.62 33.66 16.63
N LEU A 109 35.94 34.26 17.62
CA LEU A 109 35.17 35.55 17.65
C LEU A 109 33.77 35.65 16.97
N LYS A 110 32.81 36.53 17.35
CA LYS A 110 32.15 37.04 18.60
C LYS A 110 31.25 38.27 18.19
N PHE A 111 30.31 38.66 19.08
CA PHE A 111 29.43 39.87 19.17
C PHE A 111 28.05 39.81 18.44
N ALA A 112 26.86 39.83 19.09
CA ALA A 112 26.18 40.76 20.04
C ALA A 112 25.65 42.04 19.36
N ALA A 113 24.51 42.70 19.67
CA ALA A 113 23.30 42.53 20.48
C ALA A 113 22.35 43.72 20.14
N PHE A 114 21.25 43.92 20.90
CA PHE A 114 20.23 45.01 20.93
C PHE A 114 18.98 44.84 20.05
N LEU A 115 17.78 45.34 20.41
CA LEU A 115 16.95 45.53 21.63
C LEU A 115 15.65 46.21 21.09
N GLY A 116 14.47 46.02 21.71
CA GLY A 116 13.44 47.09 21.71
C GLY A 116 11.98 46.78 21.37
N ASN A 117 11.18 46.57 22.43
CA ASN A 117 9.84 47.11 22.74
C ASN A 117 8.52 46.62 22.07
N SER A 118 7.58 46.31 22.97
CA SER A 118 6.12 46.04 22.86
C SER A 118 5.31 47.32 23.23
N PRO A 119 4.03 47.31 23.70
CA PRO A 119 2.84 46.41 23.59
C PRO A 119 1.43 47.14 23.48
N LEU A 120 0.33 46.37 23.70
CA LEU A 120 -1.04 46.69 24.26
C LEU A 120 -2.19 47.10 23.30
N MET A 121 -3.30 46.32 23.20
CA MET A 121 -4.61 46.29 23.95
C MET A 121 -5.62 47.37 23.45
N GLU A 122 -6.96 47.27 23.44
CA GLU A 122 -8.01 46.44 24.07
C GLU A 122 -9.37 46.65 23.32
N ALA A 123 -10.44 46.04 23.83
CA ALA A 123 -11.83 45.90 23.33
C ALA A 123 -12.69 47.20 23.18
N VAL A 124 -13.95 47.10 22.68
CA VAL A 124 -15.24 47.53 23.32
C VAL A 124 -16.46 47.12 22.43
N ALA A 125 -17.59 46.84 23.09
CA ALA A 125 -18.91 46.40 22.63
C ALA A 125 -19.92 47.52 22.24
N ALA A 126 -21.10 47.13 21.72
CA ALA A 126 -22.47 47.73 21.85
C ALA A 126 -23.32 47.36 20.60
N SER A 127 -24.66 47.35 20.51
CA SER A 127 -25.87 47.29 21.35
C SER A 127 -27.05 47.43 20.36
N GLY A 128 -28.24 46.88 20.61
CA GLY A 128 -29.45 47.24 19.83
C GLY A 128 -30.68 46.35 20.06
N MET A 129 -31.71 46.91 20.71
CA MET A 129 -33.02 46.31 21.08
C MET A 129 -34.18 46.77 20.18
N SER A 130 -35.36 46.15 20.41
CA SER A 130 -36.77 46.53 20.11
C SER A 130 -37.43 45.75 18.95
N GLY A 131 -38.64 45.18 19.01
CA GLY A 131 -39.69 45.07 20.03
C GLY A 131 -41.06 45.46 19.44
N VAL A 132 -42.01 44.53 19.24
CA VAL A 132 -43.48 44.81 19.09
C VAL A 132 -44.31 43.56 19.49
N GLN A 133 -45.40 43.79 20.25
CA GLN A 133 -46.42 42.86 20.74
C GLN A 133 -47.68 42.82 19.85
N SER A 134 -48.47 41.73 19.90
CA SER A 134 -49.95 41.70 19.94
C SER A 134 -50.43 40.25 20.16
N ALA A 135 -50.99 39.88 21.33
CA ALA A 135 -52.43 39.71 21.65
C ALA A 135 -53.09 38.43 21.06
N VAL A 136 -54.04 37.70 21.66
CA VAL A 136 -54.64 37.43 22.99
C VAL A 136 -55.47 36.14 22.75
N GLY A 137 -55.60 35.24 23.74
CA GLY A 137 -56.84 34.46 23.89
C GLY A 137 -56.71 33.01 24.38
N GLY A 138 -57.25 32.75 25.58
CA GLY A 138 -57.93 31.48 25.90
C GLY A 138 -57.36 30.63 27.03
N ALA A 139 -57.86 30.86 28.26
CA ALA A 139 -58.25 29.93 29.33
C ALA A 139 -57.78 28.44 29.26
N SER A 140 -57.49 27.68 30.31
CA SER A 140 -57.53 27.76 31.78
C SER A 140 -57.30 26.30 32.23
N ALA A 141 -56.38 26.01 33.16
CA ALA A 141 -56.55 25.00 34.23
C ALA A 141 -55.24 24.67 34.98
N VAL A 142 -55.18 25.17 36.22
CA VAL A 142 -54.86 24.45 37.47
C VAL A 142 -53.60 23.55 37.54
N THR A 143 -52.56 24.16 38.11
CA THR A 143 -51.63 23.68 39.16
C THR A 143 -51.42 22.18 39.40
N GLY A 144 -50.16 21.76 39.21
CA GLY A 144 -49.55 20.60 39.88
C GLY A 144 -48.02 20.71 39.90
N LYS A 145 -47.44 21.15 41.01
CA LYS A 145 -45.97 21.19 41.24
C LYS A 145 -45.35 19.80 41.12
N ARG A 146 -44.35 19.62 40.25
CA ARG A 146 -43.20 18.71 40.47
C ARG A 146 -41.98 19.25 39.71
N ARG A 147 -40.91 19.53 40.46
CA ARG A 147 -39.54 19.74 39.97
C ARG A 147 -39.18 18.61 39.01
N LEU A 148 -38.70 18.94 37.81
CA LEU A 148 -37.96 18.01 36.97
C LEU A 148 -36.56 18.61 36.74
N GLU A 149 -35.55 17.91 37.25
CA GLU A 149 -34.15 18.15 36.94
C GLU A 149 -33.91 17.81 35.46
N GLU A 150 -33.51 18.79 34.66
CA GLU A 150 -32.97 18.54 33.32
C GLU A 150 -31.58 17.90 33.45
N ARG A 151 -31.55 16.57 33.55
CA ARG A 151 -30.38 15.81 33.10
C ARG A 151 -30.50 15.65 31.60
N CYS A 152 -29.80 16.51 30.85
CA CYS A 152 -29.47 16.26 29.46
C CYS A 152 -28.73 14.90 29.39
N ALA A 153 -29.45 13.85 29.04
CA ALA A 153 -28.89 12.52 28.83
C ALA A 153 -28.01 12.59 27.58
N PHE A 154 -26.71 12.76 27.82
CA PHE A 154 -25.67 12.72 26.81
C PHE A 154 -25.79 11.38 26.05
N ASP A 155 -26.29 11.45 24.82
CA ASP A 155 -26.67 10.28 24.02
C ASP A 155 -25.43 9.43 23.67
N LYS A 156 -25.19 8.38 24.47
CA LYS A 156 -24.12 7.41 24.25
C LYS A 156 -24.34 6.57 22.98
N ARG A 157 -25.50 6.66 22.33
CA ARG A 157 -25.85 5.90 21.13
C ARG A 157 -25.17 6.44 19.87
N LEU A 158 -24.91 7.75 19.80
CA LEU A 158 -24.19 8.34 18.65
C LEU A 158 -22.68 8.05 18.65
N ARG A 159 -22.05 7.77 19.80
CA ARG A 159 -20.63 7.38 19.85
C ARG A 159 -20.39 5.88 19.59
N PHE A 160 -21.43 5.05 19.64
CA PHE A 160 -21.33 3.62 19.30
C PHE A 160 -21.34 3.37 17.78
N SER A 161 -21.96 4.26 17.00
CA SER A 161 -22.10 4.10 15.55
C SER A 161 -20.81 4.41 14.77
N VAL A 162 -20.05 5.44 15.18
CA VAL A 162 -18.87 5.91 14.42
C VAL A 162 -17.63 5.04 14.66
N ARG A 163 -17.48 4.44 15.84
CA ARG A 163 -16.31 3.58 16.14
C ARG A 163 -16.45 2.14 15.63
N GLN A 164 -17.66 1.64 15.44
CA GLN A 164 -17.89 0.28 14.89
C GLN A 164 -17.75 0.21 13.38
N THR A 165 -17.97 1.31 12.64
CA THR A 165 -17.79 1.31 11.18
C THR A 165 -16.33 1.28 10.75
N GLU A 166 -15.41 1.89 11.51
CA GLU A 166 -13.96 1.82 11.23
C GLU A 166 -13.32 0.47 11.57
N SER A 167 -13.93 -0.32 12.47
CA SER A 167 -13.33 -1.55 13.00
C SER A 167 -13.85 -2.84 12.33
N ALA A 168 -14.88 -2.76 11.48
CA ALA A 168 -15.52 -3.95 10.90
C ALA A 168 -14.82 -4.55 9.67
N TYR A 169 -13.91 -3.83 9.00
CA TYR A 169 -13.23 -4.34 7.79
C TYR A 169 -11.74 -4.03 7.77
N ARG A 170 -11.02 -4.51 8.79
CA ARG A 170 -9.55 -4.47 8.75
C ARG A 170 -9.04 -5.61 7.88
N TYR A 171 -8.78 -5.28 6.62
CA TYR A 171 -8.12 -6.18 5.67
C TYR A 171 -6.64 -6.33 6.00
N ARG A 172 -6.08 -7.52 5.74
CA ARG A 172 -4.67 -7.82 5.98
C ARG A 172 -3.80 -7.34 4.82
N ASP A 173 -4.26 -7.61 3.60
CA ASP A 173 -3.48 -7.54 2.36
C ASP A 173 -3.94 -6.43 1.42
N ILE A 174 -5.04 -5.76 1.74
CA ILE A 174 -5.48 -4.54 1.07
C ILE A 174 -5.72 -3.42 2.07
N VAL A 175 -5.72 -2.18 1.59
CA VAL A 175 -6.15 -1.00 2.33
C VAL A 175 -7.33 -0.40 1.59
N VAL A 176 -8.44 -0.19 2.31
CA VAL A 176 -9.65 0.42 1.76
C VAL A 176 -9.84 1.79 2.41
N LYS A 177 -9.98 2.82 1.59
CA LYS A 177 -10.25 4.20 2.02
C LYS A 177 -11.48 4.72 1.30
N LYS A 178 -12.54 5.01 2.05
CA LYS A 178 -13.70 5.71 1.53
C LYS A 178 -13.49 7.21 1.74
N GLN A 179 -13.49 7.99 0.66
CA GLN A 179 -13.25 9.43 0.72
C GLN A 179 -13.90 10.11 -0.47
N ASP A 180 -14.38 11.34 -0.27
CA ASP A 180 -14.82 12.23 -1.35
C ASP A 180 -15.72 11.55 -2.40
N GLY A 181 -16.72 10.77 -1.98
CA GLY A 181 -17.67 10.13 -2.90
C GLY A 181 -17.13 8.95 -3.72
N PHE A 182 -15.95 8.40 -3.40
CA PHE A 182 -15.44 7.15 -3.99
C PHE A 182 -14.78 6.25 -2.96
N THR A 183 -14.61 4.97 -3.31
CA THR A 183 -13.84 4.01 -2.50
C THR A 183 -12.51 3.69 -3.18
N HIS A 184 -11.40 3.91 -2.49
CA HIS A 184 -10.05 3.58 -2.93
C HIS A 184 -9.62 2.23 -2.33
N ILE A 185 -9.42 1.23 -3.18
CA ILE A 185 -8.88 -0.08 -2.83
C ILE A 185 -7.42 -0.12 -3.26
N LEU A 186 -6.51 -0.25 -2.30
CA LEU A 186 -5.07 -0.31 -2.51
C LEU A 186 -4.56 -1.72 -2.20
N LEU A 187 -3.97 -2.38 -3.19
CA LEU A 187 -3.23 -3.64 -2.98
C LEU A 187 -1.93 -3.36 -2.20
N THR A 188 -1.75 -4.06 -1.09
CA THR A 188 -0.54 -3.96 -0.26
C THR A 188 -0.33 -5.28 0.50
N THR A 189 -0.03 -6.33 -0.24
CA THR A 189 -0.03 -7.68 0.30
C THR A 189 1.06 -7.87 1.36
N LYS A 190 0.69 -8.49 2.47
CA LYS A 190 1.60 -8.95 3.55
C LYS A 190 1.74 -10.46 3.54
N SER A 191 0.74 -11.18 3.02
CA SER A 191 0.73 -12.63 2.87
C SER A 191 1.45 -13.11 1.61
N SER A 192 1.77 -12.20 0.68
CA SER A 192 2.43 -12.49 -0.59
C SER A 192 3.33 -11.35 -1.04
N GLU A 193 4.27 -11.64 -1.95
CA GLU A 193 5.22 -10.67 -2.49
C GLU A 193 4.68 -10.02 -3.76
N ASN A 194 5.12 -8.80 -4.08
CA ASN A 194 4.81 -8.11 -5.35
C ASN A 194 3.30 -8.06 -5.68
N ASN A 195 2.46 -7.95 -4.64
CA ASN A 195 1.01 -7.91 -4.77
C ASN A 195 0.42 -9.11 -5.54
N THR A 196 0.99 -10.32 -5.40
CA THR A 196 0.41 -11.53 -6.00
C THR A 196 -0.86 -11.97 -5.28
N LEU A 197 -1.76 -12.58 -6.04
CA LEU A 197 -3.11 -12.94 -5.65
C LEU A 197 -3.15 -14.41 -5.20
N ASN A 198 -3.25 -14.62 -3.89
CA ASN A 198 -3.68 -15.88 -3.31
C ASN A 198 -5.19 -15.83 -3.00
N PRO A 199 -5.83 -16.94 -2.61
CA PRO A 199 -7.26 -16.97 -2.31
C PRO A 199 -7.71 -16.01 -1.19
N GLU A 200 -6.85 -15.69 -0.23
CA GLU A 200 -7.16 -14.74 0.85
C GLU A 200 -7.25 -13.31 0.28
N VAL A 201 -6.23 -12.89 -0.48
CA VAL A 201 -6.20 -11.58 -1.15
C VAL A 201 -7.40 -11.40 -2.08
N MET A 202 -7.73 -12.42 -2.88
CA MET A 202 -8.91 -12.38 -3.77
C MET A 202 -10.21 -12.17 -2.98
N LYS A 203 -10.39 -12.89 -1.86
CA LYS A 203 -11.57 -12.73 -0.99
C LYS A 203 -11.63 -11.35 -0.33
N GLU A 204 -10.50 -10.79 0.09
CA GLU A 204 -10.47 -9.43 0.64
C GLU A 204 -10.91 -8.40 -0.39
N ILE A 205 -10.42 -8.50 -1.64
CA ILE A 205 -10.84 -7.63 -2.74
C ILE A 205 -12.33 -7.81 -3.04
N GLN A 206 -12.81 -9.06 -3.14
CA GLN A 206 -14.23 -9.34 -3.36
C GLN A 206 -15.11 -8.72 -2.26
N SER A 207 -14.70 -8.86 -0.99
CA SER A 207 -15.39 -8.24 0.15
C SER A 207 -15.39 -6.72 0.06
N ALA A 208 -14.24 -6.09 -0.26
CA ALA A 208 -14.16 -4.65 -0.40
C ALA A 208 -15.02 -4.13 -1.56
N MET A 209 -15.04 -4.85 -2.67
CA MET A 209 -15.91 -4.55 -3.82
C MET A 209 -17.39 -4.71 -3.44
N ALA A 210 -17.79 -5.75 -2.70
CA ALA A 210 -19.16 -5.91 -2.25
C ALA A 210 -19.62 -4.77 -1.31
N THR A 211 -18.75 -4.33 -0.41
CA THR A 211 -18.99 -3.16 0.45
C THR A 211 -19.12 -1.89 -0.39
N ALA A 212 -18.18 -1.65 -1.32
CA ALA A 212 -18.22 -0.50 -2.22
C ALA A 212 -19.39 -0.54 -3.21
N ALA A 213 -19.97 -1.71 -3.50
CA ALA A 213 -21.19 -1.81 -4.31
C ALA A 213 -22.41 -1.29 -3.56
N SER A 214 -22.43 -1.47 -2.23
CA SER A 214 -23.60 -1.25 -1.38
C SER A 214 -23.59 0.12 -0.68
N ASP A 215 -22.43 0.76 -0.59
CA ASP A 215 -22.29 2.09 0.03
C ASP A 215 -22.72 3.24 -0.91
N ASP A 216 -22.53 4.48 -0.47
CA ASP A 216 -22.80 5.71 -1.23
C ASP A 216 -21.67 6.10 -2.21
N SER A 217 -20.61 5.29 -2.35
CA SER A 217 -19.51 5.58 -3.28
C SER A 217 -20.05 5.61 -4.72
N LYS A 218 -19.66 6.61 -5.51
CA LYS A 218 -20.04 6.69 -6.91
C LYS A 218 -19.23 5.76 -7.79
N MET A 219 -17.99 5.46 -7.40
CA MET A 219 -17.04 4.62 -8.13
C MET A 219 -15.99 4.00 -7.21
N VAL A 220 -15.18 3.12 -7.77
CA VAL A 220 -14.01 2.52 -7.12
C VAL A 220 -12.73 2.95 -7.85
N LEU A 221 -11.74 3.39 -7.08
CA LEU A 221 -10.35 3.52 -7.53
C LEU A 221 -9.58 2.29 -7.06
N LEU A 222 -9.06 1.49 -7.99
CA LEU A 222 -8.18 0.36 -7.71
C LEU A 222 -6.73 0.77 -7.96
N GLY A 223 -5.91 0.72 -6.93
CA GLY A 223 -4.48 1.03 -7.00
C GLY A 223 -3.64 0.00 -6.25
N ALA A 224 -2.34 0.26 -6.16
CA ALA A 224 -1.42 -0.56 -5.39
C ALA A 224 -0.37 0.30 -4.68
N VAL A 225 0.18 -0.24 -3.60
CA VAL A 225 1.31 0.34 -2.85
C VAL A 225 2.59 -0.37 -3.26
N GLY A 226 3.68 0.39 -3.40
CA GLY A 226 5.00 -0.11 -3.75
C GLY A 226 5.37 0.13 -5.22
N SER A 227 6.31 -0.65 -5.74
CA SER A 227 6.82 -0.54 -7.10
C SER A 227 6.09 -1.43 -8.11
N VAL A 228 5.20 -2.32 -7.65
CA VAL A 228 4.46 -3.29 -8.46
C VAL A 228 2.97 -3.09 -8.27
N PHE A 229 2.21 -3.13 -9.36
CA PHE A 229 0.76 -3.10 -9.29
C PHE A 229 0.21 -4.45 -8.82
N CYS A 230 0.39 -5.49 -9.63
CA CYS A 230 -0.05 -6.86 -9.31
C CYS A 230 0.65 -7.87 -10.21
N CYS A 231 1.38 -8.82 -9.62
CA CYS A 231 2.07 -9.88 -10.37
C CYS A 231 1.20 -11.12 -10.69
N GLY A 232 -0.13 -11.02 -10.53
CA GLY A 232 -1.06 -12.09 -10.89
C GLY A 232 -1.11 -13.20 -9.83
N LEU A 233 -1.33 -14.44 -10.24
CA LEU A 233 -1.52 -15.57 -9.33
C LEU A 233 -0.26 -15.83 -8.48
N ASP A 234 -0.46 -16.10 -7.18
CA ASP A 234 0.62 -16.55 -6.30
C ASP A 234 0.94 -18.03 -6.56
N PHE A 235 1.80 -18.29 -7.54
CA PHE A 235 2.25 -19.64 -7.89
C PHE A 235 3.02 -20.32 -6.77
N LEU A 236 3.69 -19.58 -5.88
CA LEU A 236 4.42 -20.16 -4.75
C LEU A 236 3.45 -20.71 -3.71
N TYR A 237 2.38 -19.97 -3.41
CA TYR A 237 1.25 -20.47 -2.63
C TYR A 237 0.61 -21.68 -3.33
N PHE A 238 0.33 -21.55 -4.63
CA PHE A 238 -0.47 -22.53 -5.34
C PHE A 238 0.25 -23.88 -5.49
N ILE A 239 1.54 -23.88 -5.83
CA ILE A 239 2.30 -25.12 -6.02
C ILE A 239 2.37 -25.95 -4.73
N ARG A 240 2.49 -25.29 -3.57
CA ARG A 240 2.48 -25.95 -2.24
C ARG A 240 1.16 -26.63 -1.92
N ARG A 241 0.06 -26.20 -2.54
CA ARG A 241 -1.26 -26.83 -2.39
C ARG A 241 -1.46 -27.95 -3.41
N LEU A 242 -0.94 -27.78 -4.62
CA LEU A 242 -0.99 -28.83 -5.64
C LEU A 242 -0.24 -30.10 -5.24
N THR A 243 0.78 -30.00 -4.37
CA THR A 243 1.47 -31.17 -3.80
C THR A 243 0.64 -31.96 -2.79
N ASP A 244 -0.40 -31.35 -2.18
CA ASP A 244 -1.28 -32.03 -1.22
C ASP A 244 -2.31 -32.90 -1.94
N ASP A 245 -3.13 -32.28 -2.79
CA ASP A 245 -4.13 -32.93 -3.65
C ASP A 245 -4.32 -32.10 -4.91
N ARG A 246 -3.62 -32.51 -5.99
CA ARG A 246 -3.60 -31.79 -7.26
C ARG A 246 -5.01 -31.57 -7.83
N LYS A 247 -5.87 -32.60 -7.83
CA LYS A 247 -7.20 -32.51 -8.47
C LYS A 247 -8.13 -31.61 -7.67
N LYS A 248 -8.13 -31.75 -6.34
CA LYS A 248 -8.99 -30.94 -5.47
C LYS A 248 -8.55 -29.48 -5.45
N GLU A 249 -7.25 -29.22 -5.30
CA GLU A 249 -6.74 -27.85 -5.19
C GLU A 249 -6.75 -27.12 -6.55
N SER A 250 -6.62 -27.82 -7.69
CA SER A 250 -6.82 -27.21 -9.01
C SER A 250 -8.25 -26.73 -9.22
N ILE A 251 -9.25 -27.57 -8.88
CA ILE A 251 -10.67 -27.23 -8.97
C ILE A 251 -10.99 -26.02 -8.08
N LYS A 252 -10.51 -26.05 -6.84
CA LYS A 252 -10.72 -24.97 -5.86
C LYS A 252 -10.07 -23.66 -6.27
N MET A 253 -8.87 -23.69 -6.84
CA MET A 253 -8.20 -22.48 -7.32
C MET A 253 -8.91 -21.89 -8.54
N ALA A 254 -9.28 -22.73 -9.51
CA ALA A 254 -10.04 -22.28 -10.67
C ALA A 254 -11.38 -21.65 -10.27
N GLU A 255 -12.08 -22.23 -9.28
CA GLU A 255 -13.32 -21.68 -8.74
C GLU A 255 -13.12 -20.34 -8.00
N THR A 256 -12.00 -20.21 -7.28
CA THR A 256 -11.63 -18.95 -6.63
C THR A 256 -11.37 -17.85 -7.66
N ILE A 257 -10.67 -18.16 -8.75
CA ILE A 257 -10.43 -17.22 -9.86
C ILE A 257 -11.76 -16.88 -10.54
N ARG A 258 -12.61 -17.87 -10.81
CA ARG A 258 -13.92 -17.68 -11.45
C ARG A 258 -14.78 -16.68 -10.67
N THR A 259 -14.90 -16.86 -9.36
CA THR A 259 -15.68 -15.96 -8.48
C THR A 259 -15.04 -14.57 -8.35
N PHE A 260 -13.72 -14.50 -8.33
CA PHE A 260 -12.97 -13.24 -8.32
C PHE A 260 -13.21 -12.44 -9.60
N VAL A 261 -13.02 -13.05 -10.77
CA VAL A 261 -13.26 -12.43 -12.08
C VAL A 261 -14.73 -12.02 -12.22
N ASN A 262 -15.66 -12.88 -11.81
CA ASN A 262 -17.09 -12.57 -11.87
C ASN A 262 -17.46 -11.32 -11.05
N THR A 263 -16.73 -11.05 -9.96
CA THR A 263 -16.93 -9.82 -9.18
C THR A 263 -16.73 -8.56 -10.04
N PHE A 264 -15.71 -8.53 -10.91
CA PHE A 264 -15.47 -7.42 -11.83
C PHE A 264 -16.50 -7.36 -12.97
N ILE A 265 -16.95 -8.52 -13.45
CA ILE A 265 -17.96 -8.61 -14.52
C ILE A 265 -19.31 -8.02 -14.05
N GLN A 266 -19.73 -8.34 -12.82
CA GLN A 266 -21.02 -7.94 -12.26
C GLN A 266 -21.04 -6.53 -11.65
N PHE A 267 -19.87 -5.95 -11.38
CA PHE A 267 -19.79 -4.69 -10.64
C PHE A 267 -20.42 -3.53 -11.42
N ARG A 268 -21.43 -2.88 -10.81
CA ARG A 268 -22.29 -1.88 -11.48
C ARG A 268 -21.74 -0.45 -11.43
N LYS A 269 -20.94 -0.11 -10.44
CA LYS A 269 -20.31 1.22 -10.34
C LYS A 269 -19.03 1.25 -11.20
N PRO A 270 -18.57 2.41 -11.71
CA PRO A 270 -17.30 2.47 -12.43
C PRO A 270 -16.11 2.02 -11.58
N ILE A 271 -15.14 1.36 -12.21
CA ILE A 271 -13.85 0.95 -11.65
C ILE A 271 -12.77 1.63 -12.47
N VAL A 272 -12.01 2.51 -11.82
CA VAL A 272 -10.82 3.13 -12.39
C VAL A 272 -9.59 2.42 -11.83
N ALA A 273 -8.72 1.89 -12.68
CA ALA A 273 -7.47 1.27 -12.28
C ALA A 273 -6.31 2.27 -12.45
N ALA A 274 -5.54 2.48 -11.39
CA ALA A 274 -4.31 3.27 -11.39
C ALA A 274 -3.09 2.35 -11.25
N VAL A 275 -2.48 2.04 -12.39
CA VAL A 275 -1.36 1.08 -12.51
C VAL A 275 -0.03 1.80 -12.35
N ASN A 276 0.54 1.75 -11.15
CA ASN A 276 1.78 2.43 -10.77
C ASN A 276 3.08 1.69 -11.18
N GLY A 277 2.97 0.43 -11.64
CA GLY A 277 4.11 -0.42 -11.93
C GLY A 277 3.70 -1.69 -12.69
N PRO A 278 4.55 -2.75 -12.69
CA PRO A 278 4.27 -3.99 -13.41
C PRO A 278 2.90 -4.60 -13.11
N ALA A 279 2.17 -4.99 -14.15
CA ALA A 279 0.95 -5.79 -14.09
C ALA A 279 1.17 -7.08 -14.89
N VAL A 280 1.07 -8.24 -14.23
CA VAL A 280 1.45 -9.54 -14.83
C VAL A 280 0.35 -10.59 -14.65
N GLY A 281 0.14 -11.42 -15.67
CA GLY A 281 -0.84 -12.51 -15.67
C GLY A 281 -2.24 -12.00 -15.33
N LEU A 282 -2.86 -12.63 -14.33
CA LEU A 282 -4.16 -12.22 -13.80
C LEU A 282 -4.22 -10.73 -13.43
N GLY A 283 -3.10 -10.12 -12.98
CA GLY A 283 -3.04 -8.69 -12.65
C GLY A 283 -3.18 -7.76 -13.86
N ALA A 284 -2.74 -8.20 -15.05
CA ALA A 284 -2.95 -7.48 -16.31
C ALA A 284 -4.31 -7.83 -16.94
N ALA A 285 -4.73 -9.09 -16.82
CA ALA A 285 -5.94 -9.59 -17.46
C ALA A 285 -7.24 -9.09 -16.84
N ILE A 286 -7.24 -8.64 -15.59
CA ILE A 286 -8.41 -7.96 -14.99
C ILE A 286 -8.62 -6.52 -15.52
N LEU A 287 -7.61 -5.88 -16.10
CA LEU A 287 -7.68 -4.47 -16.46
C LEU A 287 -8.76 -4.15 -17.51
N PRO A 288 -8.99 -4.98 -18.55
CA PRO A 288 -10.12 -4.79 -19.46
C PRO A 288 -11.51 -4.98 -18.83
N LEU A 289 -11.58 -5.51 -17.60
CA LEU A 289 -12.83 -5.60 -16.84
C LEU A 289 -13.08 -4.35 -15.98
N CYS A 290 -12.06 -3.49 -15.82
CA CYS A 290 -12.21 -2.13 -15.33
C CYS A 290 -12.75 -1.22 -16.45
N ASP A 291 -13.17 -0.01 -16.10
CA ASP A 291 -13.79 0.92 -17.05
C ASP A 291 -12.78 1.97 -17.57
N VAL A 292 -11.81 2.36 -16.75
CA VAL A 292 -10.71 3.25 -17.12
C VAL A 292 -9.41 2.73 -16.54
N VAL A 293 -8.34 2.75 -17.33
CA VAL A 293 -7.01 2.31 -16.90
C VAL A 293 -6.01 3.44 -17.12
N TRP A 294 -5.47 4.01 -16.04
CA TRP A 294 -4.38 4.96 -16.10
C TRP A 294 -3.09 4.30 -15.66
N ALA A 295 -2.06 4.39 -16.49
CA ALA A 295 -0.78 3.75 -16.22
C ALA A 295 0.31 4.79 -15.99
N ASN A 296 1.19 4.50 -15.03
CA ASN A 296 2.46 5.19 -14.89
C ASN A 296 3.31 4.83 -16.12
N GLU A 297 4.05 5.78 -16.67
CA GLU A 297 4.94 5.54 -17.82
C GLU A 297 5.92 4.38 -17.58
N LYS A 298 6.37 4.18 -16.33
CA LYS A 298 7.28 3.08 -15.94
C LYS A 298 6.58 1.72 -15.81
N ALA A 299 5.25 1.67 -15.90
CA ALA A 299 4.51 0.43 -15.85
C ALA A 299 4.74 -0.38 -17.14
N TRP A 300 4.63 -1.70 -16.99
CA TRP A 300 4.63 -2.63 -18.11
C TRP A 300 3.66 -3.78 -17.85
N PHE A 301 3.19 -4.40 -18.92
CA PHE A 301 2.10 -5.35 -18.93
C PHE A 301 2.54 -6.64 -19.60
N GLN A 302 2.24 -7.79 -19.00
CA GLN A 302 2.62 -9.09 -19.56
C GLN A 302 1.63 -10.17 -19.14
N THR A 303 1.31 -11.10 -20.03
CA THR A 303 0.49 -12.30 -19.72
C THR A 303 1.22 -13.57 -20.15
N PRO A 304 2.31 -13.97 -19.46
CA PRO A 304 3.16 -15.06 -19.93
C PRO A 304 2.59 -16.44 -19.55
N TYR A 305 1.36 -16.72 -19.97
CA TYR A 305 0.60 -17.91 -19.61
C TYR A 305 1.26 -19.20 -20.08
N THR A 306 1.81 -19.21 -21.29
CA THR A 306 2.55 -20.36 -21.83
C THR A 306 3.82 -20.66 -21.04
N ALA A 307 4.52 -19.64 -20.53
CA ALA A 307 5.68 -19.82 -19.67
C ALA A 307 5.31 -20.44 -18.30
N TYR A 308 4.09 -20.20 -17.82
CA TYR A 308 3.55 -20.80 -16.60
C TYR A 308 2.97 -22.20 -16.83
N GLY A 309 2.78 -22.61 -18.09
CA GLY A 309 2.01 -23.80 -18.44
C GLY A 309 0.53 -23.69 -18.06
N GLN A 310 -0.06 -22.50 -18.21
CA GLN A 310 -1.50 -22.28 -18.02
C GLN A 310 -2.15 -21.71 -19.29
N THR A 311 -3.48 -21.82 -19.34
CA THR A 311 -4.29 -21.10 -20.32
C THR A 311 -4.61 -19.68 -19.85
N PRO A 312 -5.09 -18.79 -20.74
CA PRO A 312 -5.56 -17.46 -20.36
C PRO A 312 -6.65 -17.48 -19.27
N ASP A 313 -6.70 -16.40 -18.48
CA ASP A 313 -7.68 -16.16 -17.41
C ASP A 313 -8.30 -14.75 -17.49
N ALA A 314 -9.23 -14.44 -16.57
CA ALA A 314 -9.92 -13.14 -16.45
C ALA A 314 -10.55 -12.59 -17.74
N CYS A 315 -11.13 -13.48 -18.54
CA CYS A 315 -11.72 -13.21 -19.85
C CYS A 315 -10.72 -12.68 -20.88
N SER A 316 -9.40 -12.78 -20.65
CA SER A 316 -8.39 -12.25 -21.58
C SER A 316 -8.44 -12.93 -22.95
N SER A 317 -8.92 -14.17 -23.04
CA SER A 317 -9.20 -14.84 -24.33
C SER A 317 -10.29 -14.15 -25.16
N PHE A 318 -11.18 -13.39 -24.51
CA PHE A 318 -12.25 -12.64 -25.15
C PHE A 318 -11.96 -11.14 -25.25
N THR A 319 -11.40 -10.54 -24.20
CA THR A 319 -11.18 -9.09 -24.13
C THR A 319 -9.97 -8.65 -24.94
N PHE A 320 -8.85 -9.38 -24.92
CA PHE A 320 -7.63 -8.96 -25.63
C PHE A 320 -7.86 -8.90 -27.15
N PRO A 321 -8.42 -9.92 -27.82
CA PRO A 321 -8.67 -9.83 -29.26
C PRO A 321 -9.58 -8.64 -29.65
N ARG A 322 -10.48 -8.22 -28.76
CA ARG A 322 -11.39 -7.08 -29.01
C ARG A 322 -10.72 -5.72 -28.86
N ILE A 323 -9.78 -5.56 -27.93
CA ILE A 323 -9.11 -4.28 -27.71
C ILE A 323 -7.91 -4.07 -28.64
N MET A 324 -7.17 -5.13 -28.99
CA MET A 324 -5.91 -5.01 -29.74
C MET A 324 -5.85 -5.82 -31.05
N GLY A 325 -6.92 -6.53 -31.40
CA GLY A 325 -6.94 -7.47 -32.52
C GLY A 325 -6.30 -8.81 -32.19
N LEU A 326 -6.65 -9.84 -32.99
CA LEU A 326 -6.27 -11.23 -32.73
C LEU A 326 -4.75 -11.46 -32.74
N ALA A 327 -4.03 -10.86 -33.69
CA ALA A 327 -2.58 -11.04 -33.82
C ALA A 327 -1.83 -10.51 -32.58
N SER A 328 -2.12 -9.27 -32.18
CA SER A 328 -1.54 -8.67 -30.96
C SER A 328 -1.94 -9.45 -29.70
N ALA A 329 -3.18 -9.91 -29.62
CA ALA A 329 -3.65 -10.70 -28.48
C ALA A 329 -2.86 -12.02 -28.38
N ASN A 330 -2.65 -12.73 -29.49
CA ASN A 330 -1.88 -13.97 -29.51
C ASN A 330 -0.41 -13.75 -29.15
N GLU A 331 0.18 -12.62 -29.55
CA GLU A 331 1.54 -12.25 -29.14
C GLU A 331 1.65 -12.10 -27.61
N LEU A 332 0.64 -11.52 -26.96
CA LEU A 332 0.60 -11.40 -25.50
C LEU A 332 0.28 -12.72 -24.81
N LEU A 333 -0.74 -13.45 -25.29
CA LEU A 333 -1.28 -14.64 -24.62
C LEU A 333 -0.43 -15.90 -24.86
N LEU A 334 0.11 -16.06 -26.07
CA LEU A 334 0.87 -17.25 -26.48
C LEU A 334 2.38 -17.02 -26.38
N SER A 335 2.87 -15.85 -26.80
CA SER A 335 4.32 -15.55 -26.76
C SER A 335 4.75 -14.90 -25.43
N GLY A 336 3.79 -14.42 -24.63
CA GLY A 336 4.09 -13.78 -23.34
C GLY A 336 4.86 -12.48 -23.49
N ARG A 337 4.68 -11.73 -24.60
CA ARG A 337 5.39 -10.47 -24.83
C ARG A 337 5.09 -9.45 -23.73
N LYS A 338 6.11 -8.68 -23.34
CA LYS A 338 5.98 -7.49 -22.48
C LYS A 338 5.60 -6.27 -23.31
N LEU A 339 4.65 -5.48 -22.81
CA LEU A 339 4.29 -4.17 -23.34
C LEU A 339 4.69 -3.08 -22.35
N THR A 340 5.29 -2.01 -22.84
CA THR A 340 5.41 -0.75 -22.11
C THR A 340 4.03 -0.10 -21.90
N ALA A 341 3.93 0.88 -21.00
CA ALA A 341 2.70 1.65 -20.82
C ALA A 341 2.21 2.32 -22.11
N GLN A 342 3.13 2.84 -22.93
CA GLN A 342 2.80 3.47 -24.20
C GLN A 342 2.25 2.45 -25.22
N GLU A 343 2.92 1.31 -25.40
CA GLU A 343 2.43 0.26 -26.30
C GLU A 343 1.08 -0.31 -25.85
N ALA A 344 0.89 -0.49 -24.53
CA ALA A 344 -0.37 -0.93 -23.96
C ALA A 344 -1.49 0.10 -24.21
N CYS A 345 -1.16 1.40 -24.19
CA CYS A 345 -2.08 2.48 -24.53
C CYS A 345 -2.45 2.43 -26.02
N SER A 346 -1.47 2.29 -26.92
CA SER A 346 -1.70 2.17 -28.37
C SER A 346 -2.51 0.92 -28.74
N LYS A 347 -2.41 -0.15 -27.95
CA LYS A 347 -3.18 -1.40 -28.11
C LYS A 347 -4.53 -1.38 -27.36
N GLY A 348 -4.92 -0.27 -26.73
CA GLY A 348 -6.22 -0.13 -26.07
C GLY A 348 -6.36 -0.82 -24.70
N LEU A 349 -5.28 -1.34 -24.12
CA LEU A 349 -5.28 -1.89 -22.75
C LEU A 349 -5.22 -0.78 -21.69
N VAL A 350 -4.58 0.34 -22.02
CA VAL A 350 -4.45 1.53 -21.16
C VAL A 350 -5.18 2.69 -21.81
N SER A 351 -5.93 3.47 -21.02
CA SER A 351 -6.65 4.66 -21.49
C SER A 351 -5.75 5.88 -21.60
N GLN A 352 -4.84 6.06 -20.63
CA GLN A 352 -3.89 7.17 -20.63
C GLN A 352 -2.61 6.80 -19.85
N VAL A 353 -1.47 7.24 -20.37
CA VAL A 353 -0.18 7.15 -19.70
C VAL A 353 0.12 8.49 -19.00
N LEU A 354 0.56 8.41 -17.74
CA LEU A 354 0.82 9.55 -16.87
C LEU A 354 2.27 9.53 -16.39
N TRP A 355 2.85 10.71 -16.20
CA TRP A 355 4.26 10.86 -15.84
C TRP A 355 4.56 10.36 -14.42
N PRO A 356 5.72 9.71 -14.19
CA PRO A 356 6.01 9.10 -12.89
C PRO A 356 6.04 10.09 -11.71
N GLY A 357 6.51 11.33 -11.95
CA GLY A 357 6.65 12.35 -10.90
C GLY A 357 5.32 12.93 -10.43
N THR A 358 4.30 12.96 -11.29
CA THR A 358 2.98 13.54 -11.03
C THR A 358 1.86 12.50 -10.97
N PHE A 359 2.17 11.22 -11.20
CA PHE A 359 1.22 10.12 -11.36
C PHE A 359 0.06 10.15 -10.36
N THR A 360 0.35 10.11 -9.06
CA THR A 360 -0.68 10.08 -8.02
C THR A 360 -1.52 11.35 -7.99
N GLN A 361 -0.90 12.52 -8.18
CA GLN A 361 -1.62 13.79 -8.18
C GLN A 361 -2.58 13.86 -9.36
N GLU A 362 -2.11 13.48 -10.55
CA GLU A 362 -2.87 13.46 -11.78
C GLU A 362 -4.05 12.48 -11.76
N VAL A 363 -3.88 11.30 -11.19
CA VAL A 363 -4.97 10.35 -10.95
C VAL A 363 -6.01 10.97 -10.01
N MET A 364 -5.57 11.55 -8.90
CA MET A 364 -6.48 12.10 -7.89
C MET A 364 -7.28 13.31 -8.39
N VAL A 365 -6.68 14.17 -9.22
CA VAL A 365 -7.39 15.29 -9.87
C VAL A 365 -8.51 14.77 -10.75
N ARG A 366 -8.22 13.81 -11.64
CA ARG A 366 -9.22 13.23 -12.55
C ARG A 366 -10.33 12.46 -11.80
N ILE A 367 -10.01 11.77 -10.70
CA ILE A 367 -11.03 11.13 -9.85
C ILE A 367 -11.95 12.17 -9.23
N LYS A 368 -11.40 13.27 -8.71
CA LYS A 368 -12.22 14.35 -8.13
C LYS A 368 -13.18 14.94 -9.17
N GLU A 369 -12.74 15.11 -10.41
CA GLU A 369 -13.60 15.53 -11.51
C GLU A 369 -14.73 14.51 -11.77
N LEU A 370 -14.39 13.22 -11.92
CA LEU A 370 -15.40 12.17 -12.15
C LEU A 370 -16.42 12.05 -11.02
N VAL A 371 -16.01 12.29 -9.77
CA VAL A 371 -16.90 12.26 -8.60
C VAL A 371 -17.95 13.38 -8.65
N THR A 372 -17.68 14.50 -9.33
CA THR A 372 -18.68 15.58 -9.44
C THR A 372 -19.88 15.18 -10.29
N VAL A 373 -19.71 14.21 -11.21
CA VAL A 373 -20.76 13.70 -12.08
C VAL A 373 -21.84 12.99 -11.25
N ASP A 374 -23.08 13.06 -11.75
CA ASP A 374 -24.20 12.34 -11.14
C ASP A 374 -23.97 10.82 -11.14
N SER A 375 -24.32 10.18 -10.02
CA SER A 375 -24.04 8.76 -9.79
C SER A 375 -24.90 7.84 -10.67
N LEU A 376 -26.12 8.26 -11.03
CA LEU A 376 -27.00 7.52 -11.90
C LEU A 376 -26.48 7.58 -13.33
N VAL A 377 -26.06 8.77 -13.79
CA VAL A 377 -25.45 8.95 -15.14
C VAL A 377 -24.24 8.02 -15.32
N LEU A 378 -23.32 7.97 -14.35
CA LEU A 378 -22.15 7.09 -14.41
C LEU A 378 -22.54 5.60 -14.49
N ARG A 379 -23.53 5.18 -13.70
CA ARG A 379 -23.99 3.80 -13.62
C ARG A 379 -24.69 3.36 -14.90
N GLU A 380 -25.60 4.18 -15.42
CA GLU A 380 -26.34 3.90 -16.65
C GLU A 380 -25.39 3.90 -17.86
N SER A 381 -24.44 4.83 -17.91
CA SER A 381 -23.41 4.87 -18.97
C SER A 381 -22.60 3.55 -19.01
N LYS A 382 -22.13 3.09 -17.85
CA LYS A 382 -21.45 1.80 -17.73
C LYS A 382 -22.37 0.64 -18.10
N ALA A 383 -23.63 0.66 -17.66
CA ALA A 383 -24.59 -0.41 -17.93
C ALA A 383 -24.83 -0.58 -19.44
N LEU A 384 -25.01 0.50 -20.18
CA LEU A 384 -25.20 0.47 -21.64
C LEU A 384 -24.01 -0.20 -22.35
N MET A 385 -22.78 0.09 -21.92
CA MET A 385 -21.58 -0.54 -22.49
C MET A 385 -21.42 -1.99 -22.05
N ARG A 386 -21.56 -2.28 -20.74
CA ARG A 386 -21.27 -3.60 -20.15
C ARG A 386 -22.35 -4.64 -20.46
N ASN A 387 -23.62 -4.25 -20.50
CA ASN A 387 -24.73 -5.20 -20.68
C ASN A 387 -24.67 -5.94 -22.01
N THR A 388 -24.16 -5.30 -23.07
CA THR A 388 -24.01 -5.90 -24.41
C THR A 388 -23.04 -7.08 -24.44
N SER A 389 -22.04 -7.08 -23.55
CA SER A 389 -20.96 -8.08 -23.51
C SER A 389 -20.96 -8.94 -22.25
N ARG A 390 -21.82 -8.65 -21.25
CA ARG A 390 -21.82 -9.33 -19.95
C ARG A 390 -21.92 -10.85 -20.08
N SER A 391 -22.90 -11.37 -20.82
CA SER A 391 -23.07 -12.83 -20.98
C SER A 391 -21.86 -13.47 -21.67
N ALA A 392 -21.27 -12.78 -22.66
CA ALA A 392 -20.08 -13.28 -23.34
C ALA A 392 -18.85 -13.32 -22.41
N LEU A 393 -18.71 -12.34 -21.51
CA LEU A 393 -17.68 -12.33 -20.47
C LEU A 393 -17.89 -13.46 -19.45
N GLU A 394 -19.11 -13.66 -18.97
CA GLU A 394 -19.44 -14.75 -18.04
C GLU A 394 -19.08 -16.12 -18.64
N GLN A 395 -19.45 -16.35 -19.90
CA GLN A 395 -19.11 -17.59 -20.61
C GLN A 395 -17.61 -17.72 -20.88
N ALA A 396 -16.91 -16.63 -21.18
CA ALA A 396 -15.45 -16.65 -21.36
C ALA A 396 -14.76 -17.05 -20.06
N ASN A 397 -15.14 -16.44 -18.93
CA ASN A 397 -14.64 -16.77 -17.60
C ASN A 397 -14.86 -18.27 -17.28
N GLU A 398 -16.05 -18.80 -17.56
CA GLU A 398 -16.37 -20.21 -17.32
C GLU A 398 -15.48 -21.14 -18.17
N ARG A 399 -15.36 -20.89 -19.48
CA ARG A 399 -14.53 -21.70 -20.39
C ARG A 399 -13.04 -21.67 -20.04
N GLU A 400 -12.53 -20.51 -19.64
CA GLU A 400 -11.16 -20.35 -19.19
C GLU A 400 -10.92 -21.16 -17.91
N CYS A 401 -11.82 -21.06 -16.92
CA CYS A 401 -11.71 -21.80 -15.67
C CYS A 401 -11.79 -23.32 -15.87
N GLU A 402 -12.67 -23.81 -16.75
CA GLU A 402 -12.71 -25.24 -17.12
C GLU A 402 -11.42 -25.72 -17.81
N SER A 403 -10.79 -24.86 -18.60
CA SER A 403 -9.49 -25.17 -19.22
C SER A 403 -8.36 -25.19 -18.18
N LEU A 404 -8.36 -24.25 -17.23
CA LEU A 404 -7.42 -24.25 -16.10
C LEU A 404 -7.55 -25.50 -15.23
N LYS A 405 -8.78 -25.94 -14.92
CA LYS A 405 -9.05 -27.20 -14.18
C LYS A 405 -8.38 -28.40 -14.86
N ARG A 406 -8.52 -28.50 -16.19
CA ARG A 406 -7.91 -29.59 -16.99
C ARG A 406 -6.39 -29.52 -16.99
N VAL A 407 -5.83 -28.34 -17.24
CA VAL A 407 -4.38 -28.16 -17.33
C VAL A 407 -3.70 -28.39 -15.98
N TRP A 408 -4.19 -27.77 -14.91
CA TRP A 408 -3.62 -27.95 -13.57
C TRP A 408 -3.90 -29.33 -12.96
N GLY A 409 -4.96 -30.02 -13.41
CA GLY A 409 -5.22 -31.41 -13.05
C GLY A 409 -4.23 -32.40 -13.66
N SER A 410 -3.48 -32.00 -14.70
CA SER A 410 -2.47 -32.81 -15.38
C SER A 410 -1.09 -32.74 -14.69
N SER A 411 -0.23 -33.73 -14.93
CA SER A 411 1.17 -33.69 -14.49
C SER A 411 1.94 -32.55 -15.19
N GLN A 412 1.77 -32.43 -16.50
CA GLN A 412 2.46 -31.43 -17.33
C GLN A 412 2.24 -29.99 -16.86
N GLY A 413 1.00 -29.65 -16.44
CA GLY A 413 0.69 -28.34 -15.90
C GLY A 413 1.41 -28.05 -14.58
N THR A 414 1.53 -29.05 -13.70
CA THR A 414 2.24 -28.89 -12.42
C THR A 414 3.75 -28.75 -12.64
N ASP A 415 4.31 -29.56 -13.54
CA ASP A 415 5.74 -29.51 -13.90
C ASP A 415 6.14 -28.17 -14.51
N SER A 416 5.27 -27.60 -15.34
CA SER A 416 5.48 -26.28 -15.96
C SER A 416 5.55 -25.16 -14.92
N ILE A 417 4.66 -25.18 -13.92
CA ILE A 417 4.68 -24.22 -12.81
C ILE A 417 5.99 -24.36 -12.00
N LEU A 418 6.43 -25.59 -11.72
CA LEU A 418 7.70 -25.85 -11.02
C LEU A 418 8.91 -25.32 -11.80
N GLN A 419 9.00 -25.62 -13.09
CA GLN A 419 10.07 -25.13 -13.97
C GLN A 419 10.09 -23.59 -14.05
N TYR A 420 8.92 -22.96 -14.08
CA TYR A 420 8.83 -21.51 -14.04
C TYR A 420 9.39 -20.93 -12.73
N LEU A 421 9.00 -21.50 -11.58
CA LEU A 421 9.48 -21.05 -10.29
C LEU A 421 10.99 -21.23 -10.12
N GLN A 422 11.55 -22.35 -10.59
CA GLN A 422 13.00 -22.60 -10.59
C GLN A 422 13.77 -21.56 -11.40
N ARG A 423 13.35 -21.31 -12.66
CA ARG A 423 13.97 -20.27 -13.51
C ARG A 423 13.90 -18.88 -12.89
N ARG A 424 12.81 -18.55 -12.20
CA ARG A 424 12.67 -17.26 -11.53
C ARG A 424 13.63 -17.10 -10.35
N THR A 425 13.93 -18.19 -9.63
CA THR A 425 14.90 -18.18 -8.53
C THR A 425 16.33 -18.13 -9.03
N GLU A 426 16.64 -18.69 -10.20
CA GLU A 426 17.98 -18.64 -10.82
C GLU A 426 18.31 -17.28 -11.44
N LEU A 427 17.28 -16.47 -11.78
CA LEU A 427 17.41 -15.15 -12.38
C LEU A 427 17.42 -13.99 -11.36
N CYS A 428 17.25 -14.28 -10.07
CA CYS A 428 17.28 -13.33 -8.95
C CYS A 428 18.48 -13.63 -8.05
#